data_AF-A0A7L0L4Z3-F1
#
_entry.id   AF-A0A7L0L4Z3-F1
#
_cell.length_a   1.000
_cell.length_b   1.000
_cell.length_c   1.000
_cell.angle_alpha   90.00
_cell.angle_beta   90.00
_cell.angle_gamma   90.00
#
_symmetry.space_group_name_H-M   'P 1'
#
loop_
_entity.id
_entity.type
_entity.pdbx_description
1 polymer ?
#
loop_
_entity_poly.entity_id
_entity_poly.type
_entity_poly.pdbx_seq_one_letter_code
_entity_poly.pdbx_strand_id
1 'polypeptide(L)'
;QYKFRDLTIEELKNVSKTYPNFTFSMNTYTFKDGSQKDLLNFSGTVPVKYGNSYNIPICLWILDSHPFAPPICFLKPTANMGIAVGKHVDARGRIYLPYLQNWSHPKSTLIGLIKEMITKFEEELPLYSLSSSDAARQSELLSYIAKITEGETDLKSRSKTGGRNEGCFNKITVVGAGDLGIACVLAVTAKDVADKVVLLDLSEGAAKGGTMDLEIFSVPNVEISKDFSASADSKVVVLTVNSLGNAQTYLDVIQSNVDLFRGIIPAVSHYSQNAVLLVASHPVEVMTFVSWKLSSFPKSRVIGVGANLDSERFQYMLTNLLKAEVLAKDAWVVGEQGEDKVPSWTSSNVVTDQTEAMAAHNSREKVANRAMEILKGKGQRSWSVGLSVADLADSIVKDKRKVHSVSTLAKGCCNINSEVFLSLPCVLGAGGVVEMVRLEEDPLVQEKLQSSAGSIHDLQQQLKL
;
A
#
# COMPACT_ATOMS: atom_id res chain seq x y z
N GLN A 1 -25.01 15.50 -27.06
CA GLN A 1 -25.88 16.48 -26.38
C GLN A 1 -25.02 17.63 -25.82
N TYR A 2 -24.42 18.44 -26.69
CA TYR A 2 -23.66 19.63 -26.27
C TYR A 2 -24.61 20.83 -26.25
N LYS A 3 -24.58 21.62 -25.19
CA LYS A 3 -25.48 22.78 -25.00
C LYS A 3 -25.24 23.84 -26.08
N PHE A 4 -24.00 24.01 -26.50
CA PHE A 4 -23.58 24.97 -27.53
C PHE A 4 -22.90 24.24 -28.69
N ARG A 5 -23.67 23.36 -29.35
CA ARG A 5 -23.17 22.44 -30.38
C ARG A 5 -22.46 23.17 -31.52
N ASP A 6 -23.06 24.20 -32.10
CA ASP A 6 -22.53 24.85 -33.30
C ASP A 6 -21.20 25.56 -33.02
N LEU A 7 -21.13 26.28 -31.89
CA LEU A 7 -19.90 26.93 -31.41
C LEU A 7 -18.79 25.91 -31.13
N THR A 8 -19.14 24.80 -30.47
CA THR A 8 -18.18 23.71 -30.19
C THR A 8 -17.65 23.09 -31.49
N ILE A 9 -18.52 22.84 -32.47
CA ILE A 9 -18.12 22.26 -33.77
C ILE A 9 -17.22 23.24 -34.54
N GLU A 10 -17.53 24.53 -34.54
CA GLU A 10 -16.73 25.55 -35.20
C GLU A 10 -15.31 25.62 -34.60
N GLU A 11 -15.22 25.64 -33.27
CA GLU A 11 -13.94 25.67 -32.58
C GLU A 11 -13.11 24.39 -32.86
N LEU A 12 -13.74 23.22 -32.83
CA LEU A 12 -13.08 21.94 -33.14
C LEU A 12 -12.62 21.86 -34.60
N LYS A 13 -13.39 22.40 -35.56
CA LYS A 13 -12.97 22.50 -36.96
C LYS A 13 -11.73 23.37 -37.10
N ASN A 14 -11.67 24.49 -36.38
CA ASN A 14 -10.50 25.38 -36.38
C ASN A 14 -9.26 24.70 -35.79
N VAL A 15 -9.42 23.93 -34.70
CA VAL A 15 -8.33 23.13 -34.13
C VAL A 15 -7.87 22.06 -35.10
N SER A 16 -8.78 21.29 -35.72
CA SER A 16 -8.44 20.24 -36.69
C SER A 16 -7.73 20.78 -37.93
N LYS A 17 -8.07 21.99 -38.38
CA LYS A 17 -7.37 22.68 -39.48
C LYS A 17 -5.95 23.11 -39.09
N THR A 18 -5.74 23.50 -37.84
CA THR A 18 -4.46 24.02 -37.33
C THR A 18 -3.52 22.90 -36.90
N TYR A 19 -4.06 21.85 -36.29
CA TYR A 19 -3.35 20.70 -35.75
C TYR A 19 -3.97 19.39 -36.30
N PRO A 20 -3.62 19.00 -37.54
CA PRO A 20 -4.25 17.87 -38.24
C PRO A 20 -3.93 16.50 -37.63
N ASN A 21 -2.95 16.44 -36.73
CA ASN A 21 -2.54 15.23 -36.00
C ASN A 21 -3.45 14.90 -34.81
N PHE A 22 -4.42 15.75 -34.49
CA PHE A 22 -5.42 15.44 -33.47
C PHE A 22 -6.60 14.67 -34.05
N THR A 23 -7.05 13.70 -33.27
CA THR A 23 -8.21 12.85 -33.55
C THR A 23 -9.30 13.10 -32.53
N PHE A 24 -10.55 12.91 -32.94
CA PHE A 24 -11.72 13.05 -32.09
C PHE A 24 -12.43 11.71 -31.97
N SER A 25 -12.82 11.37 -30.74
CA SER A 25 -13.64 10.19 -30.45
C SER A 25 -14.64 10.52 -29.34
N MET A 26 -15.77 9.82 -29.33
CA MET A 26 -16.71 9.90 -28.22
C MET A 26 -16.34 8.80 -27.22
N ASN A 27 -16.06 9.18 -25.98
CA ASN A 27 -15.66 8.25 -24.94
C ASN A 27 -16.35 8.59 -23.62
N THR A 28 -16.51 7.59 -22.76
CA THR A 28 -17.05 7.78 -21.42
C THR A 28 -15.96 8.31 -20.49
N TYR A 29 -16.19 9.48 -19.91
CA TYR A 29 -15.35 10.06 -18.87
C TYR A 29 -15.97 9.79 -17.49
N THR A 30 -15.16 9.35 -16.53
CA THR A 30 -15.57 9.16 -15.14
C THR A 30 -15.07 10.33 -14.29
N PHE A 31 -15.99 11.07 -13.66
CA PHE A 31 -15.68 12.19 -12.79
C PHE A 31 -15.23 11.71 -11.40
N LYS A 32 -14.66 12.63 -10.62
CA LYS A 32 -14.15 12.34 -9.26
C LYS A 32 -15.24 11.87 -8.28
N ASP A 33 -16.49 12.23 -8.53
CA ASP A 33 -17.66 11.80 -7.75
C ASP A 33 -18.18 10.41 -8.17
N GLY A 34 -17.52 9.76 -9.14
CA GLY A 34 -17.93 8.46 -9.68
C GLY A 34 -19.00 8.56 -10.78
N SER A 35 -19.51 9.74 -11.09
CA SER A 35 -20.44 9.92 -12.21
C SER A 35 -19.75 9.68 -13.55
N GLN A 36 -20.49 9.15 -14.53
CA GLN A 36 -19.99 8.86 -15.86
C GLN A 36 -20.75 9.66 -16.92
N LYS A 37 -20.04 10.14 -17.94
CA LYS A 37 -20.65 10.87 -19.04
C LYS A 37 -19.88 10.66 -20.33
N ASP A 38 -20.60 10.46 -21.42
CA ASP A 38 -19.99 10.44 -22.75
C ASP A 38 -19.64 11.87 -23.16
N LEU A 39 -18.35 12.10 -23.36
CA LEU A 39 -17.77 13.36 -23.75
C LEU A 39 -16.89 13.19 -24.98
N LEU A 40 -16.74 14.27 -25.73
CA LEU A 40 -15.80 14.32 -26.83
C LEU A 40 -14.38 14.34 -26.27
N ASN A 41 -13.61 13.33 -26.63
CA ASN A 41 -12.19 13.22 -26.35
C ASN A 41 -11.41 13.64 -27.58
N PHE A 42 -10.55 14.63 -27.39
CA PHE A 42 -9.67 15.17 -28.42
C PHE A 42 -8.23 14.78 -28.07
N SER A 43 -7.67 13.82 -28.80
CA SER A 43 -6.34 13.24 -28.52
C SER A 43 -5.38 13.47 -29.68
N GLY A 44 -4.14 13.86 -29.38
CA GLY A 44 -3.11 14.14 -30.39
C GLY A 44 -1.77 14.44 -29.74
N THR A 45 -0.85 15.04 -30.51
CA THR A 45 0.47 15.44 -30.01
C THR A 45 0.68 16.95 -30.15
N VAL A 46 1.39 17.56 -29.21
CA VAL A 46 1.82 18.97 -29.32
C VAL A 46 3.33 19.04 -29.56
N PRO A 47 3.79 19.79 -30.57
CA PRO A 47 5.21 19.95 -30.84
C PRO A 47 5.83 20.93 -29.84
N VAL A 48 6.91 20.53 -29.18
CA VAL A 48 7.60 21.28 -28.14
C VAL A 48 9.09 21.30 -28.47
N LYS A 49 9.72 22.49 -28.45
CA LYS A 49 11.18 22.63 -28.59
C LYS A 49 11.85 22.78 -27.24
N TYR A 50 12.57 21.75 -26.82
CA TYR A 50 13.37 21.74 -25.59
C TYR A 50 14.77 21.18 -25.88
N GLY A 51 15.65 22.02 -26.44
CA GLY A 51 16.90 21.59 -27.08
C GLY A 51 16.66 20.86 -28.41
N ASN A 52 15.96 19.71 -28.36
CA ASN A 52 15.43 18.97 -29.51
C ASN A 52 13.92 19.21 -29.69
N SER A 53 13.36 18.84 -30.85
CA SER A 53 11.92 18.86 -31.08
C SER A 53 11.27 17.55 -30.62
N TYR A 54 10.30 17.66 -29.71
CA TYR A 54 9.52 16.55 -29.17
C TYR A 54 8.05 16.70 -29.52
N ASN A 55 7.34 15.58 -29.65
CA ASN A 55 5.89 15.54 -29.86
C ASN A 55 5.23 14.96 -28.62
N ILE A 56 4.68 15.82 -27.77
CA ILE A 56 4.13 15.43 -26.47
C ILE A 56 2.68 14.97 -26.65
N PRO A 57 2.34 13.70 -26.37
CA PRO A 57 0.97 13.19 -26.50
C PRO A 57 0.06 13.73 -25.38
N ILE A 58 -1.09 14.27 -25.76
CA ILE A 58 -2.09 14.85 -24.86
C ILE A 58 -3.51 14.41 -25.24
N CYS A 59 -4.42 14.51 -24.29
CA CYS A 59 -5.86 14.39 -24.52
C CYS A 59 -6.65 15.49 -23.78
N LEU A 60 -7.68 16.00 -24.45
CA LEU A 60 -8.59 17.03 -23.96
C LEU A 60 -10.01 16.48 -23.95
N TRP A 61 -10.66 16.51 -22.80
CA TRP A 61 -12.07 16.15 -22.64
C TRP A 61 -12.91 17.42 -22.68
N ILE A 62 -13.75 17.53 -23.71
CA ILE A 62 -14.57 18.71 -23.93
C ILE A 62 -15.88 18.54 -23.18
N LEU A 63 -16.19 19.42 -22.22
CA LEU A 63 -17.44 19.36 -21.46
C LEU A 63 -18.64 19.80 -22.32
N ASP A 64 -19.84 19.32 -22.00
CA ASP A 64 -21.07 19.66 -22.72
C ASP A 64 -21.48 21.13 -22.63
N SER A 65 -20.87 21.89 -21.72
CA SER A 65 -20.99 23.33 -21.54
C SER A 65 -19.94 24.15 -22.32
N HIS A 66 -19.02 23.50 -23.02
CA HIS A 66 -18.07 24.17 -23.92
C HIS A 66 -18.81 25.00 -25.00
N PRO A 67 -18.34 26.20 -25.40
CA PRO A 67 -17.05 26.82 -25.06
C PRO A 67 -17.01 27.62 -23.75
N PHE A 68 -18.10 27.69 -22.99
CA PHE A 68 -18.15 28.49 -21.76
C PHE A 68 -17.47 27.83 -20.55
N ALA A 69 -17.19 26.53 -20.64
CA ALA A 69 -16.37 25.81 -19.66
C ALA A 69 -15.05 25.32 -20.29
N PRO A 70 -13.94 25.35 -19.52
CA PRO A 70 -12.66 24.83 -19.99
C PRO A 70 -12.71 23.31 -20.18
N PRO A 71 -11.91 22.77 -21.10
CA PRO A 71 -11.72 21.32 -21.21
C PRO A 71 -10.91 20.75 -20.04
N ILE A 72 -11.04 19.44 -19.80
CA ILE A 72 -10.19 18.71 -18.85
C ILE A 72 -9.03 18.10 -19.62
N CYS A 73 -7.79 18.38 -19.22
CA CYS A 73 -6.60 18.09 -20.01
C CYS A 73 -5.70 17.06 -19.31
N PHE A 74 -5.19 16.08 -20.04
CA PHE A 74 -4.23 15.09 -19.54
C PHE A 74 -3.11 14.82 -20.55
N LEU A 75 -1.94 14.42 -20.06
CA LEU A 75 -0.90 13.76 -20.83
C LEU A 75 -1.34 12.34 -21.17
N LYS A 76 -0.87 11.82 -22.31
CA LYS A 76 -1.13 10.45 -22.75
C LYS A 76 0.19 9.76 -23.08
N PRO A 77 1.06 9.48 -22.07
CA PRO A 77 2.37 8.89 -22.31
C PRO A 77 2.26 7.56 -23.08
N THR A 78 3.22 7.31 -23.97
CA THR A 78 3.41 6.00 -24.60
C THR A 78 4.14 5.05 -23.63
N ALA A 79 4.21 3.75 -23.95
CA ALA A 79 4.80 2.73 -23.06
C ALA A 79 6.27 2.96 -22.67
N ASN A 80 6.97 3.83 -23.39
CA ASN A 80 8.36 4.22 -23.16
C ASN A 80 8.50 5.65 -22.59
N MET A 81 7.42 6.24 -22.10
CA MET A 81 7.42 7.59 -21.52
C MET A 81 6.95 7.55 -20.06
N GLY A 82 7.69 8.24 -19.19
CA GLY A 82 7.29 8.54 -17.82
C GLY A 82 6.79 9.98 -17.69
N ILE A 83 5.90 10.24 -16.72
CA ILE A 83 5.41 11.60 -16.42
C ILE A 83 6.39 12.31 -15.48
N ALA A 84 6.83 13.49 -15.87
CA ALA A 84 7.57 14.40 -15.01
C ALA A 84 6.57 15.29 -14.25
N VAL A 85 6.37 15.00 -12.95
CA VAL A 85 5.51 15.82 -12.08
C VAL A 85 6.15 17.19 -11.91
N GLY A 86 5.38 18.23 -12.18
CA GLY A 86 5.89 19.60 -12.24
C GLY A 86 4.82 20.62 -11.88
N LYS A 87 5.09 21.89 -12.14
CA LYS A 87 4.17 23.00 -11.78
C LYS A 87 2.82 22.91 -12.47
N HIS A 88 2.80 22.31 -13.66
CA HIS A 88 1.65 22.28 -14.54
C HIS A 88 1.05 20.89 -14.75
N VAL A 89 1.62 19.84 -14.13
CA VAL A 89 1.20 18.44 -14.35
C VAL A 89 1.31 17.65 -13.05
N ASP A 90 0.24 16.92 -12.70
CA ASP A 90 0.25 15.98 -11.55
C ASP A 90 0.71 14.56 -11.94
N ALA A 91 0.90 13.66 -10.96
CA ALA A 91 1.31 12.27 -11.20
C ALA A 91 0.33 11.44 -12.03
N ARG A 92 -0.92 11.86 -12.15
CA ARG A 92 -1.91 11.22 -13.04
C ARG A 92 -1.84 11.78 -14.47
N GLY A 93 -0.91 12.69 -14.73
CA GLY A 93 -0.73 13.38 -15.99
C GLY A 93 -1.75 14.49 -16.23
N ARG A 94 -2.54 14.90 -15.23
CA ARG A 94 -3.54 15.97 -15.41
C ARG A 94 -2.84 17.31 -15.49
N ILE A 95 -3.24 18.11 -16.48
CA ILE A 95 -2.61 19.39 -16.80
C ILE A 95 -3.36 20.54 -16.12
N TYR A 96 -2.63 21.39 -15.39
CA TYR A 96 -3.11 22.59 -14.72
C TYR A 96 -2.37 23.82 -15.25
N LEU A 97 -3.07 24.65 -16.01
CA LEU A 97 -2.54 25.91 -16.55
C LEU A 97 -3.34 27.10 -16.04
N PRO A 98 -2.71 28.25 -15.78
CA PRO A 98 -3.44 29.49 -15.49
C PRO A 98 -4.49 29.83 -16.55
N TYR A 99 -4.22 29.48 -17.81
CA TYR A 99 -5.17 29.64 -18.93
C TYR A 99 -6.47 28.84 -18.77
N LEU A 100 -6.42 27.66 -18.14
CA LEU A 100 -7.60 26.85 -17.83
C LEU A 100 -8.38 27.43 -16.65
N GLN A 101 -7.70 28.02 -15.67
CA GLN A 101 -8.32 28.63 -14.50
C GLN A 101 -9.03 29.95 -14.87
N ASN A 102 -8.42 30.74 -15.74
CA ASN A 102 -8.96 32.02 -16.19
C ASN A 102 -9.76 31.89 -17.50
N TRP A 103 -10.35 30.72 -17.75
CA TRP A 103 -11.07 30.44 -18.98
C TRP A 103 -12.30 31.34 -19.13
N SER A 104 -12.35 32.13 -20.20
CA SER A 104 -13.45 33.05 -20.46
C SER A 104 -13.72 33.15 -21.96
N HIS A 105 -14.82 32.55 -22.43
CA HIS A 105 -15.24 32.67 -23.83
C HIS A 105 -15.77 34.10 -24.11
N PRO A 106 -15.43 34.75 -25.24
CA PRO A 106 -14.68 34.23 -26.40
C PRO A 106 -13.16 34.48 -26.37
N LYS A 107 -12.60 34.98 -25.26
CA LYS A 107 -11.16 35.28 -25.14
C LYS A 107 -10.32 34.01 -25.08
N SER A 108 -10.82 32.97 -24.42
CA SER A 108 -10.18 31.67 -24.30
C SER A 108 -10.64 30.73 -25.40
N THR A 109 -9.69 30.09 -26.08
CA THR A 109 -9.96 29.10 -27.14
C THR A 109 -9.07 27.87 -26.99
N LEU A 110 -9.48 26.73 -27.57
CA LEU A 110 -8.71 25.50 -27.60
C LEU A 110 -7.37 25.67 -28.33
N ILE A 111 -7.33 26.48 -29.39
CA ILE A 111 -6.09 26.82 -30.09
C ILE A 111 -5.16 27.62 -29.17
N GLY A 112 -5.72 28.60 -28.44
CA GLY A 112 -4.97 29.38 -27.44
C GLY A 112 -4.44 28.49 -26.31
N LEU A 113 -5.24 27.54 -25.84
CA LEU A 113 -4.83 26.56 -24.83
C LEU A 113 -3.68 25.68 -25.31
N ILE A 114 -3.74 25.15 -26.54
CA ILE A 114 -2.65 24.35 -27.11
C ILE A 114 -1.37 25.18 -27.24
N LYS A 115 -1.47 26.45 -27.65
CA LYS A 115 -0.32 27.36 -27.69
C LYS A 115 0.28 27.59 -26.30
N GLU A 116 -0.56 27.81 -25.29
CA GLU A 116 -0.09 27.95 -23.90
C GLU A 116 0.58 26.66 -23.40
N MET A 117 0.02 25.49 -23.71
CA MET A 117 0.64 24.20 -23.40
C MET A 117 2.03 24.08 -24.03
N ILE A 118 2.18 24.44 -25.31
CA ILE A 118 3.48 24.43 -25.99
C ILE A 118 4.46 25.33 -25.24
N THR A 119 4.11 26.60 -24.99
CA THR A 119 4.97 27.55 -24.28
C THR A 119 5.41 27.00 -22.91
N LYS A 120 4.48 26.42 -22.14
CA LYS A 120 4.80 25.87 -20.81
C LYS A 120 5.60 24.57 -20.84
N PHE A 121 5.37 23.73 -21.84
CA PHE A 121 6.17 22.51 -22.01
C PHE A 121 7.55 22.78 -22.60
N GLU A 122 7.75 23.91 -23.28
CA GLU A 122 9.08 24.40 -23.68
C GLU A 122 9.88 24.98 -22.51
N GLU A 123 9.21 25.47 -21.46
CA GLU A 123 9.85 25.87 -20.20
C GLU A 123 10.22 24.64 -19.34
N GLU A 124 9.31 23.67 -19.23
CA GLU A 124 9.44 22.48 -18.39
C GLU A 124 8.84 21.25 -19.10
N LEU A 125 9.69 20.30 -19.54
CA LEU A 125 9.22 19.11 -20.25
C LEU A 125 8.36 18.23 -19.32
N PRO A 126 7.13 17.87 -19.72
CA PRO A 126 6.21 17.12 -18.87
C PRO A 126 6.40 15.60 -18.94
N LEU A 127 7.28 15.11 -19.81
CA LEU A 127 7.54 13.68 -20.05
C LEU A 127 9.05 13.42 -20.17
N TYR A 128 9.49 12.24 -19.75
CA TYR A 128 10.86 11.74 -19.96
C TYR A 128 10.85 10.35 -20.60
N SER A 129 11.92 9.98 -21.29
CA SER A 129 12.07 8.66 -21.91
C SER A 129 12.51 7.61 -20.89
N LEU A 130 11.88 6.45 -20.92
CA LEU A 130 12.28 5.28 -20.14
C LEU A 130 13.31 4.43 -20.92
N SER A 131 14.20 3.74 -20.21
CA SER A 131 15.11 2.79 -20.83
C SER A 131 14.33 1.62 -21.45
N SER A 132 14.93 0.89 -22.40
CA SER A 132 14.29 -0.29 -23.02
C SER A 132 13.92 -1.37 -21.99
N SER A 133 14.70 -1.49 -20.91
CA SER A 133 14.42 -2.34 -19.76
C SER A 133 13.19 -1.87 -18.98
N ASP A 134 13.08 -0.57 -18.72
CA ASP A 134 11.99 -0.01 -17.91
C ASP A 134 10.67 0.04 -18.68
N ALA A 135 10.71 0.28 -19.99
CA ALA A 135 9.54 0.22 -20.87
C ALA A 135 8.96 -1.21 -20.96
N ALA A 136 9.82 -2.23 -21.04
CA ALA A 136 9.37 -3.63 -21.04
C ALA A 136 8.71 -3.99 -19.70
N ARG A 137 9.31 -3.59 -18.59
CA ARG A 137 8.76 -3.78 -17.23
C ARG A 137 7.44 -3.05 -17.03
N GLN A 138 7.31 -1.81 -17.50
CA GLN A 138 6.06 -1.05 -17.39
C GLN A 138 4.95 -1.69 -18.23
N SER A 139 5.27 -2.18 -19.44
CA SER A 139 4.31 -2.91 -20.27
C SER A 139 3.89 -4.23 -19.64
N GLU A 140 4.82 -4.95 -19.01
CA GLU A 140 4.54 -6.20 -18.29
C GLU A 140 3.66 -5.93 -17.06
N LEU A 141 3.99 -4.91 -16.26
CA LEU A 141 3.21 -4.45 -15.11
C LEU A 141 1.78 -4.07 -15.51
N LEU A 142 1.61 -3.29 -16.59
CA LEU A 142 0.29 -2.92 -17.09
C LEU A 142 -0.51 -4.15 -17.55
N SER A 143 0.15 -5.13 -18.18
CA SER A 143 -0.48 -6.40 -18.55
C SER A 143 -0.88 -7.24 -17.34
N TYR A 144 -0.08 -7.23 -16.28
CA TYR A 144 -0.34 -7.93 -15.03
C TYR A 144 -1.52 -7.28 -14.28
N ILE A 145 -1.54 -5.95 -14.18
CA ILE A 145 -2.64 -5.18 -13.59
C ILE A 145 -3.94 -5.47 -14.34
N ALA A 146 -3.92 -5.46 -15.68
CA ALA A 146 -5.11 -5.79 -16.48
C ALA A 146 -5.66 -7.19 -16.15
N LYS A 147 -4.80 -8.21 -16.05
CA LYS A 147 -5.20 -9.58 -15.70
C LYS A 147 -5.79 -9.71 -14.29
N ILE A 148 -5.22 -8.99 -13.31
CA ILE A 148 -5.81 -8.92 -11.95
C ILE A 148 -7.21 -8.30 -12.02
N THR A 149 -7.36 -7.21 -12.78
CA THR A 149 -8.63 -6.48 -12.89
C THR A 149 -9.71 -7.31 -13.60
N GLU A 150 -9.32 -8.22 -14.49
CA GLU A 150 -10.22 -9.16 -15.19
C GLU A 150 -10.55 -10.44 -14.38
N GLY A 151 -9.99 -10.61 -13.17
CA GLY A 151 -10.34 -11.71 -12.28
C GLY A 151 -9.76 -13.08 -12.68
N GLU A 152 -8.74 -13.12 -13.54
CA GLU A 152 -8.01 -14.36 -13.84
C GLU A 152 -7.13 -14.77 -12.65
N THR A 153 -7.54 -15.80 -11.92
CA THR A 153 -6.85 -16.32 -10.73
C THR A 153 -5.75 -17.35 -11.06
N ASP A 154 -5.61 -17.75 -12.33
CA ASP A 154 -4.76 -18.87 -12.74
C ASP A 154 -3.45 -18.38 -13.41
N LEU A 155 -2.61 -17.68 -12.64
CA LEU A 155 -1.27 -17.26 -13.06
C LEU A 155 -0.29 -18.44 -13.02
N LYS A 156 -0.34 -19.30 -14.04
CA LYS A 156 0.79 -20.20 -14.34
C LYS A 156 1.92 -19.39 -14.98
N SER A 157 2.99 -19.24 -14.21
CA SER A 157 4.22 -18.51 -14.53
C SER A 157 4.88 -19.02 -15.82
N ARG A 158 5.06 -18.12 -16.80
CA ARG A 158 6.13 -18.25 -17.78
C ARG A 158 7.40 -17.68 -17.17
N SER A 159 8.18 -18.54 -16.53
CA SER A 159 9.58 -18.24 -16.25
C SER A 159 10.39 -18.23 -17.54
N LYS A 160 11.43 -17.37 -17.58
CA LYS A 160 12.50 -17.14 -18.58
C LYS A 160 12.37 -15.76 -19.24
N THR A 161 13.36 -14.86 -19.19
CA THR A 161 14.82 -15.01 -19.16
C THR A 161 15.51 -13.75 -18.64
N GLY A 162 16.58 -13.91 -17.83
CA GLY A 162 17.52 -12.82 -17.55
C GLY A 162 18.38 -12.96 -16.29
N GLY A 163 18.71 -14.18 -15.85
CA GLY A 163 19.54 -14.38 -14.66
C GLY A 163 20.98 -13.93 -14.89
N ARG A 164 21.35 -12.77 -14.34
CA ARG A 164 22.69 -12.61 -13.75
C ARG A 164 22.62 -13.28 -12.37
N ASN A 165 23.48 -14.25 -12.12
CA ASN A 165 23.73 -14.79 -10.79
C ASN A 165 24.33 -13.67 -9.91
N GLU A 166 23.48 -12.80 -9.38
CA GLU A 166 23.75 -12.12 -8.13
C GLU A 166 23.39 -13.12 -7.02
N GLY A 167 24.22 -13.24 -5.98
CA GLY A 167 24.00 -14.18 -4.88
C GLY A 167 22.59 -14.04 -4.30
N CYS A 168 22.09 -15.10 -3.65
CA CYS A 168 20.79 -15.09 -2.98
C CYS A 168 20.85 -14.11 -1.79
N PHE A 169 20.71 -12.81 -2.05
CA PHE A 169 20.67 -11.78 -1.04
C PHE A 169 19.33 -11.85 -0.30
N ASN A 170 19.41 -11.76 1.02
CA ASN A 170 18.27 -11.53 1.88
C ASN A 170 17.84 -10.07 1.74
N LYS A 171 17.06 -9.80 0.70
CA LYS A 171 16.57 -8.46 0.38
C LYS A 171 15.23 -8.17 1.06
N ILE A 172 15.13 -7.02 1.73
CA ILE A 172 13.89 -6.51 2.31
C ILE A 172 13.52 -5.20 1.65
N THR A 173 12.28 -5.05 1.20
CA THR A 173 11.75 -3.77 0.73
C THR A 173 10.83 -3.17 1.78
N VAL A 174 11.00 -1.89 2.10
CA VAL A 174 10.08 -1.09 2.93
C VAL A 174 9.39 -0.07 2.03
N VAL A 175 8.07 -0.10 2.01
CA VAL A 175 7.25 0.83 1.22
C VAL A 175 6.72 1.93 2.13
N GLY A 176 7.04 3.17 1.78
CA GLY A 176 6.70 4.38 2.54
C GLY A 176 7.91 4.93 3.30
N ALA A 177 8.19 6.21 3.11
CA ALA A 177 9.32 6.92 3.72
C ALA A 177 8.92 7.82 4.93
N GLY A 178 7.75 7.57 5.54
CA GLY A 178 7.36 8.23 6.78
C GLY A 178 8.15 7.72 7.99
N ASP A 179 7.92 8.31 9.17
CA ASP A 179 8.62 7.95 10.43
C ASP A 179 8.66 6.44 10.70
N LEU A 180 7.55 5.74 10.43
CA LEU A 180 7.47 4.28 10.60
C LEU A 180 8.36 3.54 9.61
N GLY A 181 8.37 3.95 8.33
CA GLY A 181 9.22 3.38 7.30
C GLY A 181 10.70 3.56 7.61
N ILE A 182 11.12 4.77 7.98
CA ILE A 182 12.49 5.07 8.40
C ILE A 182 12.86 4.25 9.64
N ALA A 183 11.97 4.15 10.64
CA ALA A 183 12.21 3.32 11.81
C ALA A 183 12.38 1.83 11.46
N CYS A 184 11.62 1.31 10.49
CA CYS A 184 11.79 -0.07 10.01
C CYS A 184 13.13 -0.26 9.32
N VAL A 185 13.52 0.65 8.41
CA VAL A 185 14.82 0.60 7.72
C VAL A 185 15.97 0.62 8.71
N LEU A 186 15.95 1.55 9.67
CA LEU A 186 16.99 1.65 10.71
C LEU A 186 17.02 0.40 11.60
N ALA A 187 15.87 -0.13 12.02
CA ALA A 187 15.81 -1.32 12.86
C ALA A 187 16.31 -2.58 12.14
N VAL A 188 15.91 -2.79 10.88
CA VAL A 188 16.35 -3.91 10.04
C VAL A 188 17.85 -3.84 9.79
N THR A 189 18.38 -2.65 9.49
CA THR A 189 19.81 -2.44 9.24
C THR A 189 20.63 -2.61 10.51
N ALA A 190 20.20 -2.00 11.63
CA ALA A 190 20.93 -2.07 12.90
C ALA A 190 20.96 -3.48 13.51
N LYS A 191 19.94 -4.30 13.24
CA LYS A 191 19.88 -5.71 13.67
C LYS A 191 20.53 -6.69 12.69
N ASP A 192 21.08 -6.22 11.57
CA ASP A 192 21.69 -7.05 10.53
C ASP A 192 20.76 -8.19 10.07
N VAL A 193 19.52 -7.81 9.75
CA VAL A 193 18.46 -8.76 9.37
C VAL A 193 18.54 -9.13 7.89
N ALA A 194 19.03 -8.21 7.06
CA ALA A 194 18.99 -8.30 5.60
C ALA A 194 20.31 -7.83 4.99
N ASP A 195 20.75 -8.51 3.93
CA ASP A 195 21.95 -8.12 3.18
C ASP A 195 21.74 -6.83 2.39
N LYS A 196 20.48 -6.54 2.03
CA LYS A 196 20.08 -5.34 1.30
C LYS A 196 18.69 -4.88 1.72
N VAL A 197 18.54 -3.59 1.98
CA VAL A 197 17.27 -2.94 2.29
C VAL A 197 16.94 -1.94 1.19
N VAL A 198 15.73 -2.00 0.65
CA VAL A 198 15.23 -1.03 -0.32
C VAL A 198 14.12 -0.21 0.32
N LEU A 199 14.26 1.11 0.33
CA LEU A 199 13.21 2.02 0.76
C LEU A 199 12.52 2.61 -0.48
N LEU A 200 11.25 2.25 -0.68
CA LEU A 200 10.40 2.83 -1.71
C LEU A 200 9.72 4.09 -1.19
N ASP A 201 10.26 5.25 -1.57
CA ASP A 201 9.69 6.56 -1.26
C ASP A 201 8.69 7.00 -2.33
N LEU A 202 7.42 6.68 -2.08
CA LEU A 202 6.29 7.05 -2.94
C LEU A 202 5.75 8.46 -2.64
N SER A 203 6.38 9.22 -1.73
CA SER A 203 5.89 10.53 -1.34
C SER A 203 6.36 11.63 -2.30
N GLU A 204 5.47 12.60 -2.55
CA GLU A 204 5.76 13.77 -3.39
C GLU A 204 6.21 15.00 -2.57
N GLY A 205 6.29 14.89 -1.23
CA GLY A 205 6.42 16.04 -0.30
C GLY A 205 7.34 15.82 0.91
N ALA A 206 7.03 16.50 2.03
CA ALA A 206 7.89 16.78 3.21
C ALA A 206 8.53 15.60 3.95
N ALA A 207 8.33 14.34 3.54
CA ALA A 207 9.03 13.17 4.08
C ALA A 207 10.52 13.08 3.64
N LYS A 208 11.04 14.10 2.95
CA LYS A 208 12.44 14.19 2.53
C LYS A 208 13.45 14.15 3.67
N GLY A 209 13.09 14.58 4.88
CA GLY A 209 14.04 14.65 6.00
C GLY A 209 14.66 13.29 6.33
N GLY A 210 13.81 12.28 6.54
CA GLY A 210 14.29 10.94 6.91
C GLY A 210 15.08 10.25 5.80
N THR A 211 14.66 10.36 4.54
CA THR A 211 15.40 9.79 3.40
C THR A 211 16.72 10.53 3.16
N MET A 212 16.71 11.86 3.27
CA MET A 212 17.92 12.68 3.18
C MET A 212 18.92 12.33 4.30
N ASP A 213 18.46 12.08 5.53
CA ASP A 213 19.35 11.66 6.62
C ASP A 213 20.00 10.29 6.32
N LEU A 214 19.24 9.33 5.78
CA LEU A 214 19.80 8.03 5.37
C LEU A 214 20.89 8.18 4.29
N GLU A 215 20.72 9.11 3.34
CA GLU A 215 21.71 9.42 2.32
C GLU A 215 22.94 10.16 2.89
N ILE A 216 22.72 11.20 3.72
CA ILE A 216 23.78 11.99 4.36
C ILE A 216 24.74 11.08 5.13
N PHE A 217 24.19 10.17 5.92
CA PHE A 217 24.99 9.24 6.72
C PHE A 217 25.41 7.99 5.95
N SER A 218 25.03 7.87 4.68
CA SER A 218 25.38 6.75 3.80
C SER A 218 25.17 5.40 4.48
N VAL A 219 23.95 5.20 5.00
CA VAL A 219 23.61 3.99 5.76
C VAL A 219 23.90 2.77 4.88
N PRO A 220 24.75 1.82 5.34
CA PRO A 220 25.22 0.74 4.51
C PRO A 220 24.06 -0.18 4.10
N ASN A 221 24.16 -0.73 2.89
CA ASN A 221 23.21 -1.70 2.34
C ASN A 221 21.77 -1.17 2.16
N VAL A 222 21.54 0.14 2.26
CA VAL A 222 20.24 0.78 2.03
C VAL A 222 20.23 1.44 0.65
N GLU A 223 19.23 1.10 -0.18
CA GLU A 223 18.94 1.75 -1.45
C GLU A 223 17.61 2.50 -1.35
N ILE A 224 17.59 3.79 -1.68
CA ILE A 224 16.37 4.59 -1.75
C ILE A 224 15.95 4.71 -3.21
N SER A 225 14.70 4.35 -3.51
CA SER A 225 14.17 4.41 -4.87
C SER A 225 12.72 4.86 -4.88
N LYS A 226 12.29 5.40 -6.02
CA LYS A 226 10.87 5.68 -6.32
C LYS A 226 10.26 4.66 -7.26
N ASP A 227 11.10 3.84 -7.90
CA ASP A 227 10.69 2.84 -8.86
C ASP A 227 10.50 1.48 -8.18
N PHE A 228 9.33 0.89 -8.37
CA PHE A 228 9.00 -0.44 -7.90
C PHE A 228 9.94 -1.52 -8.42
N SER A 229 10.62 -1.32 -9.55
CA SER A 229 11.62 -2.27 -10.05
C SER A 229 12.76 -2.50 -9.06
N ALA A 230 13.10 -1.50 -8.24
CA ALA A 230 14.07 -1.63 -7.17
C ALA A 230 13.65 -2.65 -6.10
N SER A 231 12.36 -2.98 -6.00
CA SER A 231 11.86 -4.00 -5.06
C SER A 231 12.05 -5.44 -5.54
N ALA A 232 12.53 -5.67 -6.77
CA ALA A 232 12.60 -7.01 -7.36
C ALA A 232 13.33 -8.04 -6.48
N ASP A 233 12.80 -9.27 -6.45
CA ASP A 233 13.35 -10.42 -5.71
C ASP A 233 13.48 -10.21 -4.19
N SER A 234 12.62 -9.38 -3.59
CA SER A 234 12.57 -9.24 -2.13
C SER A 234 12.04 -10.50 -1.45
N LYS A 235 12.61 -10.86 -0.30
CA LYS A 235 12.10 -11.93 0.58
C LYS A 235 10.92 -11.44 1.43
N VAL A 236 11.01 -10.21 1.92
CA VAL A 236 9.97 -9.55 2.72
C VAL A 236 9.70 -8.17 2.15
N VAL A 237 8.42 -7.81 2.02
CA VAL A 237 8.02 -6.45 1.69
C VAL A 237 7.16 -5.88 2.81
N VAL A 238 7.65 -4.85 3.47
CA VAL A 238 6.99 -4.17 4.58
C VAL A 238 6.19 -2.99 4.05
N LEU A 239 4.90 -2.93 4.35
CA LEU A 239 3.99 -1.87 3.91
C LEU A 239 3.72 -0.91 5.07
N THR A 240 4.19 0.32 4.98
CA THR A 240 4.05 1.35 6.03
C THR A 240 3.30 2.60 5.57
N VAL A 241 2.76 2.56 4.34
CA VAL A 241 2.06 3.70 3.72
C VAL A 241 0.66 3.87 4.30
N ASN A 242 0.33 5.10 4.71
CA ASN A 242 -1.01 5.51 5.12
C ASN A 242 -1.27 6.90 4.54
N SER A 243 -2.49 7.13 4.05
CA SER A 243 -2.98 8.40 3.54
C SER A 243 -4.09 8.91 4.45
N LEU A 244 -3.75 9.89 5.29
CA LEU A 244 -4.75 10.58 6.12
C LEU A 244 -5.60 11.56 5.30
N GLY A 245 -5.09 12.03 4.15
CA GLY A 245 -5.81 12.87 3.19
C GLY A 245 -6.55 14.07 3.80
N ASN A 246 -7.59 14.54 3.09
CA ASN A 246 -8.56 15.53 3.59
C ASN A 246 -9.88 14.83 4.00
N ALA A 247 -9.80 13.56 4.39
CA ALA A 247 -10.96 12.73 4.65
C ALA A 247 -11.75 13.23 5.86
N GLN A 248 -13.09 13.21 5.75
CA GLN A 248 -13.99 13.70 6.81
C GLN A 248 -14.47 12.56 7.71
N THR A 249 -14.55 11.33 7.20
CA THR A 249 -14.97 10.15 7.97
C THR A 249 -13.86 9.11 8.07
N TYR A 250 -13.94 8.25 9.09
CA TYR A 250 -13.01 7.13 9.25
C TYR A 250 -13.05 6.15 8.07
N LEU A 251 -14.24 5.90 7.50
CA LEU A 251 -14.39 5.05 6.33
C LEU A 251 -13.69 5.66 5.10
N ASP A 252 -13.75 6.97 4.91
CA ASP A 252 -13.05 7.66 3.81
C ASP A 252 -11.53 7.54 3.94
N VAL A 253 -11.00 7.57 5.17
CA VAL A 253 -9.56 7.35 5.42
C VAL A 253 -9.16 5.93 4.98
N ILE A 254 -9.95 4.93 5.37
CA ILE A 254 -9.67 3.53 4.98
C ILE A 254 -9.79 3.36 3.47
N GLN A 255 -10.83 3.92 2.84
CA GLN A 255 -11.01 3.84 1.40
C GLN A 255 -9.87 4.52 0.63
N SER A 256 -9.38 5.66 1.12
CA SER A 256 -8.18 6.33 0.61
C SER A 256 -6.94 5.43 0.69
N ASN A 257 -6.78 4.68 1.79
CA ASN A 257 -5.71 3.68 1.93
C ASN A 257 -5.88 2.50 0.97
N VAL A 258 -7.12 2.03 0.75
CA VAL A 258 -7.42 0.97 -0.24
C VAL A 258 -7.04 1.45 -1.65
N ASP A 259 -7.41 2.67 -2.01
CA ASP A 259 -7.08 3.26 -3.32
C ASP A 259 -5.56 3.38 -3.52
N LEU A 260 -4.82 3.73 -2.46
CA LEU A 260 -3.36 3.76 -2.46
C LEU A 260 -2.77 2.35 -2.66
N PHE A 261 -3.31 1.35 -1.94
CA PHE A 261 -2.87 -0.05 -2.06
C PHE A 261 -3.14 -0.63 -3.44
N ARG A 262 -4.21 -0.20 -4.13
CA ARG A 262 -4.52 -0.59 -5.51
C ARG A 262 -3.39 -0.27 -6.50
N GLY A 263 -2.62 0.79 -6.26
CA GLY A 263 -1.44 1.12 -7.07
C GLY A 263 -0.15 0.40 -6.64
N ILE A 264 -0.04 0.05 -5.36
CA ILE A 264 1.21 -0.45 -4.75
C ILE A 264 1.30 -1.97 -4.77
N ILE A 265 0.25 -2.65 -4.29
CA ILE A 265 0.28 -4.10 -4.03
C ILE A 265 0.49 -4.89 -5.32
N PRO A 266 -0.22 -4.62 -6.44
CA PRO A 266 0.03 -5.33 -7.69
C PRO A 266 1.45 -5.14 -8.21
N ALA A 267 2.01 -3.93 -8.10
CA ALA A 267 3.36 -3.62 -8.56
C ALA A 267 4.43 -4.38 -7.76
N VAL A 268 4.34 -4.33 -6.43
CA VAL A 268 5.23 -5.09 -5.54
C VAL A 268 5.10 -6.60 -5.79
N SER A 269 3.88 -7.11 -5.94
CA SER A 269 3.62 -8.53 -6.17
C SER A 269 4.19 -9.00 -7.51
N HIS A 270 4.17 -8.14 -8.53
CA HIS A 270 4.76 -8.41 -9.83
C HIS A 270 6.28 -8.58 -9.76
N TYR A 271 6.99 -7.64 -9.12
CA TYR A 271 8.45 -7.66 -9.00
C TYR A 271 8.97 -8.67 -7.98
N SER A 272 8.16 -9.02 -6.97
CA SER A 272 8.54 -9.93 -5.88
C SER A 272 7.51 -11.02 -5.64
N GLN A 273 7.29 -11.87 -6.66
CA GLN A 273 6.24 -12.91 -6.66
C GLN A 273 6.36 -13.92 -5.51
N ASN A 274 7.56 -14.10 -4.96
CA ASN A 274 7.86 -15.05 -3.86
C ASN A 274 8.01 -14.38 -2.49
N ALA A 275 7.75 -13.07 -2.36
CA ALA A 275 7.86 -12.36 -1.09
C ALA A 275 6.79 -12.76 -0.09
N VAL A 276 7.07 -12.48 1.19
CA VAL A 276 6.06 -12.33 2.24
C VAL A 276 5.73 -10.84 2.39
N LEU A 277 4.45 -10.49 2.31
CA LEU A 277 3.96 -9.14 2.58
C LEU A 277 3.73 -8.97 4.08
N LEU A 278 4.39 -7.97 4.67
CA LEU A 278 4.25 -7.60 6.08
C LEU A 278 3.58 -6.23 6.19
N VAL A 279 2.32 -6.20 6.61
CA VAL A 279 1.48 -5.00 6.61
C VAL A 279 1.52 -4.32 7.97
N ALA A 280 2.04 -3.10 8.01
CA ALA A 280 2.04 -2.21 9.17
C ALA A 280 1.16 -0.97 8.97
N SER A 281 0.56 -0.81 7.79
CA SER A 281 -0.43 0.23 7.49
C SER A 281 -1.72 0.03 8.28
N HIS A 282 -2.33 1.11 8.73
CA HIS A 282 -3.50 1.07 9.60
C HIS A 282 -4.80 1.33 8.82
N PRO A 283 -5.92 0.70 9.21
CA PRO A 283 -6.05 -0.33 10.27
C PRO A 283 -5.45 -1.66 9.81
N VAL A 284 -4.59 -2.28 10.64
CA VAL A 284 -3.70 -3.38 10.19
C VAL A 284 -4.50 -4.59 9.71
N GLU A 285 -5.51 -5.03 10.44
CA GLU A 285 -6.36 -6.17 10.08
C GLU A 285 -7.04 -5.95 8.71
N VAL A 286 -7.61 -4.77 8.50
CA VAL A 286 -8.32 -4.41 7.26
C VAL A 286 -7.35 -4.27 6.09
N MET A 287 -6.22 -3.56 6.29
CA MET A 287 -5.22 -3.37 5.24
C MET A 287 -4.50 -4.69 4.89
N THR A 288 -4.41 -5.63 5.82
CA THR A 288 -3.89 -6.98 5.56
C THR A 288 -4.84 -7.77 4.68
N PHE A 289 -6.15 -7.72 4.97
CA PHE A 289 -7.16 -8.31 4.09
C PHE A 289 -7.14 -7.71 2.68
N VAL A 290 -7.07 -6.39 2.57
CA VAL A 290 -6.97 -5.67 1.27
C VAL A 290 -5.70 -6.11 0.51
N SER A 291 -4.56 -6.19 1.19
CA SER A 291 -3.30 -6.67 0.60
C SER A 291 -3.43 -8.10 0.09
N TRP A 292 -4.12 -8.97 0.81
CA TRP A 292 -4.35 -10.34 0.40
C TRP A 292 -5.20 -10.42 -0.87
N LYS A 293 -6.30 -9.65 -0.94
CA LYS A 293 -7.17 -9.61 -2.12
C LYS A 293 -6.45 -9.02 -3.35
N LEU A 294 -5.64 -7.97 -3.18
CA LEU A 294 -4.97 -7.27 -4.29
C LEU A 294 -3.67 -7.94 -4.77
N SER A 295 -3.01 -8.75 -3.94
CA SER A 295 -1.74 -9.41 -4.30
C SER A 295 -1.93 -10.74 -5.02
N SER A 296 -3.10 -11.37 -4.85
CA SER A 296 -3.34 -12.77 -5.25
C SER A 296 -2.37 -13.77 -4.59
N PHE A 297 -1.69 -13.39 -3.50
CA PHE A 297 -0.79 -14.27 -2.77
C PHE A 297 -1.58 -15.30 -1.93
N PRO A 298 -0.98 -16.46 -1.63
CA PRO A 298 -1.56 -17.36 -0.64
C PRO A 298 -1.62 -16.67 0.71
N LYS A 299 -2.66 -16.96 1.50
CA LYS A 299 -2.89 -16.36 2.82
C LYS A 299 -1.70 -16.48 3.78
N SER A 300 -0.86 -17.50 3.64
CA SER A 300 0.35 -17.69 4.46
C SER A 300 1.39 -16.60 4.23
N ARG A 301 1.42 -15.97 3.05
CA ARG A 301 2.40 -14.96 2.66
C ARG A 301 1.91 -13.52 2.83
N VAL A 302 0.75 -13.30 3.43
CA VAL A 302 0.22 -11.96 3.72
C VAL A 302 -0.07 -11.87 5.20
N ILE A 303 0.73 -11.06 5.90
CA ILE A 303 0.79 -11.02 7.35
C ILE A 303 0.69 -9.58 7.80
N GLY A 304 -0.19 -9.27 8.75
CA GLY A 304 -0.18 -7.98 9.43
C GLY A 304 0.70 -8.03 10.67
N VAL A 305 1.36 -6.92 11.02
CA VAL A 305 2.18 -6.83 12.23
C VAL A 305 1.39 -7.12 13.51
N GLY A 306 0.08 -6.83 13.48
CA GLY A 306 -0.90 -7.16 14.51
C GLY A 306 -0.46 -6.82 15.93
N ALA A 307 -0.75 -7.73 16.85
CA ALA A 307 -0.45 -7.62 18.27
C ALA A 307 0.95 -8.12 18.67
N ASN A 308 1.92 -8.19 17.74
CA ASN A 308 3.26 -8.72 18.04
C ASN A 308 3.98 -7.87 19.08
N LEU A 309 4.01 -6.54 18.87
CA LEU A 309 4.60 -5.60 19.81
C LEU A 309 3.90 -5.64 21.18
N ASP A 310 2.58 -5.78 21.18
CA ASP A 310 1.78 -5.84 22.40
C ASP A 310 2.04 -7.14 23.17
N SER A 311 2.20 -8.26 22.47
CA SER A 311 2.56 -9.56 23.05
C SER A 311 3.96 -9.54 23.65
N GLU A 312 4.96 -9.03 22.93
CA GLU A 312 6.34 -8.91 23.45
C GLU A 312 6.38 -8.00 24.69
N ARG A 313 5.65 -6.89 24.68
CA ARG A 313 5.49 -6.03 25.86
C ARG A 313 4.80 -6.74 27.02
N PHE A 314 3.73 -7.49 26.73
CA PHE A 314 2.97 -8.23 27.72
C PHE A 314 3.83 -9.30 28.40
N GLN A 315 4.53 -10.12 27.63
CA GLN A 315 5.47 -11.13 28.12
C GLN A 315 6.61 -10.52 28.92
N TYR A 316 7.16 -9.38 28.48
CA TYR A 316 8.16 -8.63 29.25
C TYR A 316 7.64 -8.19 30.61
N MET A 317 6.40 -7.68 30.68
CA MET A 317 5.80 -7.23 31.94
C MET A 317 5.53 -8.39 32.89
N LEU A 318 4.99 -9.51 32.37
CA LEU A 318 4.79 -10.72 33.15
C LEU A 318 6.12 -11.22 33.74
N THR A 319 7.18 -11.28 32.92
CA THR A 319 8.49 -11.80 33.34
C THR A 319 9.21 -10.85 34.30
N ASN A 320 9.41 -9.59 33.88
CA ASN A 320 10.33 -8.68 34.56
C ASN A 320 9.68 -7.80 35.64
N LEU A 321 8.40 -7.43 35.47
CA LEU A 321 7.71 -6.58 36.45
C LEU A 321 6.94 -7.40 37.47
N LEU A 322 6.28 -8.46 37.03
CA LEU A 322 5.41 -9.28 37.86
C LEU A 322 6.07 -10.59 38.32
N LYS A 323 7.30 -10.87 37.87
CA LYS A 323 8.10 -12.06 38.25
C LYS A 323 7.36 -13.38 38.00
N ALA A 324 6.57 -13.43 36.93
CA ALA A 324 5.72 -14.54 36.55
C ALA A 324 6.22 -15.23 35.26
N GLU A 325 7.47 -15.66 35.26
CA GLU A 325 8.16 -16.20 34.07
C GLU A 325 7.46 -17.42 33.46
N VAL A 326 6.98 -18.35 34.29
CA VAL A 326 6.25 -19.54 33.84
C VAL A 326 4.96 -19.15 33.10
N LEU A 327 4.27 -18.10 33.56
CA LEU A 327 3.05 -17.61 32.92
C LEU A 327 3.33 -16.85 31.63
N ALA A 328 4.50 -16.24 31.49
CA ALA A 328 4.83 -15.37 30.36
C ALA A 328 5.09 -16.15 29.07
N LYS A 329 5.73 -17.32 29.15
CA LYS A 329 6.18 -18.08 27.97
C LYS A 329 5.07 -18.43 26.99
N ASP A 330 3.88 -18.71 27.51
CA ASP A 330 2.73 -19.17 26.74
C ASP A 330 1.66 -18.06 26.59
N ALA A 331 1.95 -16.82 27.02
CA ALA A 331 0.99 -15.73 27.04
C ALA A 331 1.10 -14.84 25.80
N TRP A 332 -0.04 -14.54 25.18
CA TRP A 332 -0.13 -13.77 23.95
C TRP A 332 -1.25 -12.74 24.04
N VAL A 333 -1.06 -11.60 23.38
CA VAL A 333 -2.15 -10.67 23.11
C VAL A 333 -2.69 -11.00 21.73
N VAL A 334 -3.99 -11.26 21.62
CA VAL A 334 -4.69 -11.68 20.40
C VAL A 334 -5.87 -10.75 20.09
N GLY A 335 -6.41 -10.85 18.87
CA GLY A 335 -7.56 -10.07 18.41
C GLY A 335 -7.19 -8.86 17.55
N GLU A 336 -8.01 -7.82 17.60
CA GLU A 336 -7.81 -6.59 16.83
C GLU A 336 -6.74 -5.70 17.48
N GLN A 337 -5.95 -5.00 16.64
CA GLN A 337 -5.02 -3.99 17.13
C GLN A 337 -5.78 -2.73 17.58
N GLY A 338 -6.28 -2.71 18.81
CA GLY A 338 -7.00 -1.56 19.37
C GLY A 338 -7.42 -1.72 20.83
N GLU A 339 -8.65 -1.32 21.15
CA GLU A 339 -9.24 -1.48 22.48
C GLU A 339 -9.64 -2.94 22.77
N ASP A 340 -9.99 -3.71 21.73
CA ASP A 340 -10.47 -5.09 21.85
C ASP A 340 -9.34 -6.14 21.87
N LYS A 341 -8.16 -5.76 22.36
CA LYS A 341 -7.03 -6.67 22.58
C LYS A 341 -7.32 -7.61 23.74
N VAL A 342 -7.09 -8.91 23.55
CA VAL A 342 -7.39 -9.92 24.55
C VAL A 342 -6.13 -10.68 24.95
N PRO A 343 -5.79 -10.78 26.25
CA PRO A 343 -4.77 -11.72 26.70
C PRO A 343 -5.29 -13.15 26.59
N SER A 344 -4.51 -14.03 25.98
CA SER A 344 -4.82 -15.44 25.82
C SER A 344 -3.55 -16.26 25.98
N TRP A 345 -3.71 -17.57 26.17
CA TRP A 345 -2.58 -18.48 26.29
C TRP A 345 -2.71 -19.64 25.34
N THR A 346 -1.57 -20.21 24.97
CA THR A 346 -1.53 -21.43 24.17
C THR A 346 -1.83 -22.64 25.04
N SER A 347 -2.56 -23.61 24.49
CA SER A 347 -2.83 -24.87 25.18
C SER A 347 -1.51 -25.59 25.50
N SER A 348 -1.10 -25.56 26.76
CA SER A 348 0.06 -26.30 27.27
C SER A 348 -0.43 -27.60 27.88
N ASN A 349 0.30 -28.71 27.69
CA ASN A 349 -0.06 -30.06 28.18
C ASN A 349 0.08 -30.23 29.72
N VAL A 350 -0.10 -29.18 30.51
CA VAL A 350 0.13 -29.16 31.96
C VAL A 350 -1.00 -28.32 32.56
N VAL A 351 -2.05 -28.86 33.21
CA VAL A 351 -2.07 -29.47 34.56
C VAL A 351 -3.28 -30.41 34.68
N THR A 352 -3.07 -31.61 35.22
CA THR A 352 -4.04 -32.72 35.38
C THR A 352 -4.89 -32.68 36.66
N ASP A 353 -5.04 -31.54 37.33
CA ASP A 353 -5.80 -31.48 38.60
C ASP A 353 -6.77 -30.30 38.68
N GLN A 354 -8.07 -30.61 38.79
CA GLN A 354 -9.18 -29.66 38.57
C GLN A 354 -9.40 -28.66 39.72
N THR A 355 -8.85 -28.93 40.92
CA THR A 355 -9.02 -28.07 42.10
C THR A 355 -7.92 -27.02 42.26
N GLU A 356 -6.68 -27.31 41.87
CA GLU A 356 -5.60 -26.32 41.80
C GLU A 356 -5.74 -25.38 40.59
N ALA A 357 -6.37 -25.85 39.50
CA ALA A 357 -6.62 -25.09 38.29
C ALA A 357 -7.46 -23.81 38.53
N MET A 358 -8.52 -23.87 39.36
CA MET A 358 -9.38 -22.71 39.62
C MET A 358 -8.69 -21.60 40.44
N ALA A 359 -7.85 -21.96 41.42
CA ALA A 359 -7.09 -20.97 42.20
C ALA A 359 -5.94 -20.37 41.37
N ALA A 360 -5.29 -21.17 40.53
CA ALA A 360 -4.30 -20.72 39.55
C ALA A 360 -4.94 -19.81 38.48
N HIS A 361 -6.16 -20.08 38.04
CA HIS A 361 -6.88 -19.26 37.04
C HIS A 361 -7.17 -17.86 37.57
N ASN A 362 -7.70 -17.74 38.78
CA ASN A 362 -8.01 -16.46 39.42
C ASN A 362 -6.77 -15.60 39.71
N SER A 363 -5.62 -16.23 39.97
CA SER A 363 -4.34 -15.51 40.16
C SER A 363 -3.71 -15.11 38.83
N ARG A 364 -3.76 -15.98 37.81
CA ARG A 364 -3.34 -15.71 36.42
C ARG A 364 -4.09 -14.53 35.83
N GLU A 365 -5.41 -14.50 35.96
CA GLU A 365 -6.25 -13.43 35.42
C GLU A 365 -5.95 -12.07 36.09
N LYS A 366 -5.74 -12.04 37.42
CA LYS A 366 -5.34 -10.80 38.13
C LYS A 366 -3.99 -10.26 37.65
N VAL A 367 -3.00 -11.15 37.49
CA VAL A 367 -1.66 -10.78 37.01
C VAL A 367 -1.72 -10.28 35.56
N ALA A 368 -2.50 -10.95 34.71
CA ALA A 368 -2.71 -10.54 33.32
C ALA A 368 -3.46 -9.22 33.19
N ASN A 369 -4.54 -9.01 33.96
CA ASN A 369 -5.28 -7.75 33.97
C ASN A 369 -4.38 -6.58 34.40
N ARG A 370 -3.56 -6.78 35.45
CA ARG A 370 -2.56 -5.78 35.86
C ARG A 370 -1.53 -5.50 34.76
N ALA A 371 -1.04 -6.53 34.07
CA ALA A 371 -0.12 -6.33 32.94
C ALA A 371 -0.80 -5.59 31.77
N MET A 372 -2.08 -5.88 31.48
CA MET A 372 -2.87 -5.17 30.47
C MET A 372 -3.13 -3.70 30.84
N GLU A 373 -3.36 -3.38 32.11
CA GLU A 373 -3.47 -1.99 32.57
C GLU A 373 -2.17 -1.21 32.34
N ILE A 374 -1.02 -1.81 32.65
CA ILE A 374 0.29 -1.19 32.38
C ILE A 374 0.50 -1.05 30.86
N LEU A 375 0.02 -2.01 30.06
CA LEU A 375 0.10 -1.96 28.59
C LEU A 375 -0.67 -0.77 28.03
N LYS A 376 -1.89 -0.52 28.53
CA LYS A 376 -2.75 0.60 28.08
C LYS A 376 -2.09 1.97 28.21
N GLY A 377 -1.23 2.14 29.22
CA GLY A 377 -0.45 3.37 29.40
C GLY A 377 0.69 3.56 28.38
N LYS A 378 1.04 2.53 27.59
CA LYS A 378 2.18 2.55 26.66
C LYS A 378 1.69 2.64 25.21
N GLY A 379 1.69 3.84 24.64
CA GLY A 379 1.40 4.06 23.21
C GLY A 379 2.38 3.34 22.27
N GLN A 380 1.99 3.22 21.00
CA GLN A 380 2.84 2.72 19.93
C GLN A 380 3.57 3.90 19.27
N ARG A 381 4.89 3.78 19.13
CA ARG A 381 5.77 4.77 18.50
C ARG A 381 6.47 4.13 17.31
N SER A 382 6.82 4.91 16.29
CA SER A 382 7.45 4.43 15.05
C SER A 382 8.65 3.51 15.30
N TRP A 383 9.56 3.88 16.23
CA TRP A 383 10.71 3.05 16.59
C TRP A 383 10.34 1.71 17.24
N SER A 384 9.32 1.69 18.10
CA SER A 384 8.88 0.44 18.75
C SER A 384 8.22 -0.52 17.77
N VAL A 385 7.46 0.00 16.80
CA VAL A 385 6.88 -0.81 15.73
C VAL A 385 7.97 -1.25 14.75
N GLY A 386 8.93 -0.39 14.43
CA GLY A 386 10.10 -0.73 13.61
C GLY A 386 10.92 -1.88 14.18
N LEU A 387 11.17 -1.91 15.50
CA LEU A 387 11.82 -3.03 16.17
C LEU A 387 11.00 -4.33 16.09
N SER A 388 9.69 -4.24 16.26
CA SER A 388 8.77 -5.38 16.09
C SER A 388 8.78 -5.92 14.66
N VAL A 389 8.74 -5.03 13.66
CA VAL A 389 8.84 -5.38 12.24
C VAL A 389 10.16 -6.07 11.94
N ALA A 390 11.28 -5.54 12.46
CA ALA A 390 12.59 -6.15 12.27
C ALA A 390 12.67 -7.55 12.91
N ASP A 391 12.01 -7.78 14.05
CA ASP A 391 11.91 -9.12 14.66
C ASP A 391 11.11 -10.11 13.80
N LEU A 392 9.96 -9.68 13.27
CA LEU A 392 9.15 -10.49 12.35
C LEU A 392 9.90 -10.82 11.07
N ALA A 393 10.54 -9.81 10.46
CA ALA A 393 11.31 -9.98 9.24
C ALA A 393 12.50 -10.92 9.44
N ASP A 394 13.18 -10.84 10.58
CA ASP A 394 14.30 -11.72 10.93
C ASP A 394 13.87 -13.18 11.08
N SER A 395 12.68 -13.43 11.65
CA SER A 395 12.10 -14.78 11.70
C SER A 395 11.75 -15.33 10.32
N ILE A 396 11.24 -14.49 9.42
CA ILE A 396 10.89 -14.91 8.04
C ILE A 396 12.16 -15.16 7.22
N VAL A 397 13.07 -14.18 7.17
CA VAL A 397 14.27 -14.24 6.34
C VAL A 397 15.20 -15.39 6.74
N LYS A 398 15.38 -15.60 8.06
CA LYS A 398 16.28 -16.64 8.59
C LYS A 398 15.57 -17.96 8.91
N ASP A 399 14.30 -18.13 8.49
CA ASP A 399 13.44 -19.29 8.75
C ASP A 399 13.47 -19.78 10.22
N LYS A 400 13.39 -18.86 11.18
CA LYS A 400 13.62 -19.17 12.60
C LYS A 400 12.57 -20.09 13.23
N ARG A 401 11.37 -20.19 12.63
CA ARG A 401 10.22 -20.90 13.20
C ARG A 401 9.86 -20.41 14.62
N LYS A 402 10.08 -19.12 14.89
CA LYS A 402 9.65 -18.46 16.13
C LYS A 402 8.14 -18.20 16.08
N VAL A 403 7.49 -18.29 17.25
CA VAL A 403 6.07 -17.94 17.40
C VAL A 403 5.93 -16.43 17.59
N HIS A 404 4.99 -15.84 16.86
CA HIS A 404 4.66 -14.41 16.91
C HIS A 404 3.14 -14.23 16.89
N SER A 405 2.62 -13.24 17.64
CA SER A 405 1.21 -12.86 17.50
C SER A 405 1.06 -11.90 16.33
N VAL A 406 0.58 -12.39 15.19
CA VAL A 406 0.49 -11.62 13.94
C VAL A 406 -0.91 -11.70 13.35
N SER A 407 -1.28 -10.67 12.58
CA SER A 407 -2.57 -10.64 11.90
C SER A 407 -2.59 -11.63 10.73
N THR A 408 -3.41 -12.66 10.83
CA THR A 408 -3.57 -13.73 9.84
C THR A 408 -5.05 -14.06 9.64
N LEU A 409 -5.38 -14.81 8.59
CA LEU A 409 -6.76 -15.21 8.31
C LEU A 409 -7.31 -16.09 9.45
N ALA A 410 -8.27 -15.55 10.21
CA ALA A 410 -8.86 -16.19 11.39
C ALA A 410 -10.04 -17.14 11.06
N LYS A 411 -10.39 -17.27 9.77
CA LYS A 411 -11.47 -18.17 9.32
C LYS A 411 -11.20 -19.62 9.76
N GLY A 412 -12.14 -20.19 10.51
CA GLY A 412 -12.06 -21.53 11.08
C GLY A 412 -11.48 -21.59 12.49
N CYS A 413 -11.01 -20.47 13.04
CA CYS A 413 -10.49 -20.35 14.39
C CYS A 413 -11.56 -19.74 15.31
N CYS A 414 -11.69 -20.25 16.55
CA CYS A 414 -12.61 -19.70 17.56
C CYS A 414 -14.08 -19.57 17.07
N ASN A 415 -14.52 -20.48 16.20
CA ASN A 415 -15.84 -20.47 15.52
C ASN A 415 -16.11 -19.23 14.65
N ILE A 416 -15.06 -18.59 14.11
CA ILE A 416 -15.18 -17.48 13.16
C ILE A 416 -15.31 -18.03 11.74
N ASN A 417 -16.41 -17.72 11.07
CA ASN A 417 -16.68 -18.19 9.70
C ASN A 417 -16.36 -17.16 8.60
N SER A 418 -16.20 -15.89 8.97
CA SER A 418 -15.91 -14.78 8.06
C SER A 418 -14.43 -14.73 7.65
N GLU A 419 -14.15 -14.13 6.49
CA GLU A 419 -12.78 -13.93 5.97
C GLU A 419 -12.11 -12.71 6.60
N VAL A 420 -11.92 -12.73 7.91
CA VAL A 420 -11.29 -11.65 8.66
C VAL A 420 -9.85 -11.98 9.04
N PHE A 421 -9.03 -10.95 9.15
CA PHE A 421 -7.69 -11.06 9.69
C PHE A 421 -7.72 -10.61 11.15
N LEU A 422 -7.10 -11.38 12.03
CA LEU A 422 -6.96 -11.06 13.46
C LEU A 422 -5.58 -11.52 13.93
N SER A 423 -5.09 -10.86 14.99
CA SER A 423 -3.81 -11.23 15.60
C SER A 423 -3.93 -12.55 16.35
N LEU A 424 -3.18 -13.56 15.90
CA LEU A 424 -3.15 -14.90 16.48
C LEU A 424 -1.70 -15.41 16.57
N PRO A 425 -1.35 -16.24 17.56
CA PRO A 425 0.01 -16.78 17.67
C PRO A 425 0.28 -17.74 16.51
N CYS A 426 1.29 -17.42 15.71
CA CYS A 426 1.66 -18.15 14.51
C CYS A 426 3.16 -18.43 14.49
N VAL A 427 3.54 -19.62 14.02
CA VAL A 427 4.92 -19.96 13.69
C VAL A 427 5.27 -19.31 12.35
N LEU A 428 6.28 -18.44 12.36
CA LEU A 428 6.76 -17.77 11.14
C LEU A 428 8.01 -18.44 10.58
N GLY A 429 8.02 -18.64 9.27
CA GLY A 429 9.16 -19.16 8.52
C GLY A 429 9.34 -18.46 7.18
N ALA A 430 10.20 -19.02 6.33
CA ALA A 430 10.54 -18.43 5.02
C ALA A 430 9.34 -18.24 4.07
N GLY A 431 8.29 -19.07 4.22
CA GLY A 431 7.04 -18.97 3.47
C GLY A 431 5.95 -18.14 4.15
N GLY A 432 6.29 -17.39 5.20
CA GLY A 432 5.34 -16.65 6.04
C GLY A 432 4.76 -17.52 7.16
N VAL A 433 3.44 -17.52 7.33
CA VAL A 433 2.76 -18.34 8.36
C VAL A 433 2.83 -19.82 8.00
N VAL A 434 3.53 -20.58 8.84
CA VAL A 434 3.68 -22.04 8.73
C VAL A 434 2.52 -22.74 9.38
N GLU A 435 2.24 -22.35 10.62
CA GLU A 435 1.25 -22.98 11.48
C GLU A 435 0.68 -21.94 12.44
N MET A 436 -0.60 -22.07 12.77
CA MET A 436 -1.23 -21.30 13.83
C MET A 436 -1.25 -22.12 15.11
N VAL A 437 -0.79 -21.55 16.21
CA VAL A 437 -0.76 -22.21 17.52
C VAL A 437 -2.16 -22.21 18.13
N ARG A 438 -2.61 -23.36 18.62
CA ARG A 438 -3.93 -23.50 19.24
C ARG A 438 -3.97 -22.79 20.61
N LEU A 439 -4.91 -21.86 20.74
CA LEU A 439 -5.23 -21.19 22.00
C LEU A 439 -6.00 -22.12 22.95
N GLU A 440 -5.84 -21.87 24.25
CA GLU A 440 -6.67 -22.44 25.31
C GLU A 440 -8.14 -22.00 25.12
N GLU A 441 -9.08 -22.91 25.36
CA GLU A 441 -10.51 -22.64 25.17
C GLU A 441 -11.06 -21.80 26.32
N ASP A 442 -11.19 -20.49 26.09
CA ASP A 442 -11.79 -19.52 27.00
C ASP A 442 -13.03 -18.87 26.33
N PRO A 443 -14.25 -19.07 26.87
CA PRO A 443 -15.48 -18.49 26.33
C PRO A 443 -15.44 -16.96 26.21
N LEU A 444 -14.81 -16.27 27.16
CA LEU A 444 -14.73 -14.80 27.17
C LEU A 444 -13.80 -14.31 26.05
N VAL A 445 -12.67 -14.98 25.86
CA VAL A 445 -11.73 -14.67 24.76
C VAL A 445 -12.42 -14.93 23.43
N GLN A 446 -13.12 -16.05 23.31
CA GLN A 446 -13.84 -16.42 22.11
C GLN A 446 -14.93 -15.40 21.74
N GLU A 447 -15.75 -14.97 22.71
CA GLU A 447 -16.80 -13.96 22.50
C GLU A 447 -16.20 -12.64 21.99
N LYS A 448 -15.10 -12.18 22.60
CA LYS A 448 -14.41 -10.95 22.17
C LYS A 448 -13.84 -11.06 20.76
N LEU A 449 -13.18 -12.19 20.44
CA LEU A 449 -12.65 -12.42 19.09
C LEU A 449 -13.76 -12.46 18.05
N GLN A 450 -14.91 -13.05 18.37
CA GLN A 450 -16.09 -13.06 17.50
C GLN A 450 -16.69 -11.66 17.32
N SER A 451 -16.75 -10.86 18.39
CA SER A 451 -17.20 -9.47 18.34
C SER A 451 -16.30 -8.63 17.42
N SER A 452 -14.97 -8.68 17.60
CA SER A 452 -14.02 -7.99 16.73
C SER A 452 -14.10 -8.49 15.29
N ALA A 453 -14.26 -9.80 15.08
CA ALA A 453 -14.47 -10.37 13.75
C ALA A 453 -15.74 -9.83 13.07
N GLY A 454 -16.84 -9.66 13.81
CA GLY A 454 -18.07 -9.07 13.31
C GLY A 454 -17.86 -7.62 12.87
N SER A 455 -17.30 -6.79 13.75
CA SER A 455 -17.03 -5.37 13.47
C SER A 455 -16.10 -5.16 12.27
N ILE A 456 -15.01 -5.93 12.18
CA ILE A 456 -14.08 -5.86 11.05
C ILE A 456 -14.75 -6.33 9.76
N HIS A 457 -15.54 -7.40 9.80
CA HIS A 457 -16.26 -7.90 8.63
C HIS A 457 -17.26 -6.87 8.11
N ASP A 458 -18.03 -6.23 8.99
CA ASP A 458 -18.99 -5.19 8.61
C ASP A 458 -18.30 -3.96 7.99
N LEU A 459 -17.11 -3.62 8.49
CA LEU A 459 -16.28 -2.58 7.91
C LEU A 459 -15.74 -2.98 6.53
N GLN A 460 -15.27 -4.22 6.36
CA GLN A 460 -14.79 -4.75 5.09
C GLN A 460 -15.86 -4.73 3.99
N GLN A 461 -17.12 -5.05 4.33
CA GLN A 461 -18.23 -5.05 3.36
C GLN A 461 -18.57 -3.65 2.81
N GLN A 462 -18.18 -2.59 3.52
CA GLN A 462 -18.40 -1.21 3.08
C GLN A 462 -17.30 -0.69 2.14
N LEU A 463 -16.18 -1.41 2.03
CA LEU A 463 -15.05 -1.00 1.21
C LEU A 463 -15.23 -1.40 -0.25
N LYS A 464 -14.80 -0.50 -1.14
CA LYS A 464 -14.71 -0.75 -2.58
C LYS A 464 -13.30 -1.25 -2.87
N LEU A 465 -13.14 -2.56 -2.96
CA LEU A 465 -11.87 -3.20 -3.34
C LEU A 465 -11.53 -2.95 -4.80
#